data_AF-A0A284RHV2-F1
#
_entry.id   AF-A0A284RHV2-F1
#
_cell.length_a   1.000
_cell.length_b   1.000
_cell.length_c   1.000
_cell.angle_alpha   90.00
_cell.angle_beta   90.00
_cell.angle_gamma   90.00
#
_symmetry.space_group_name_H-M   'P 1'
#
loop_
_entity.id
_entity.type
_entity.pdbx_description
1 polymer ?
#
loop_
_entity_poly.entity_id
_entity_poly.type
_entity_poly.pdbx_seq_one_letter_code
_entity_poly.pdbx_strand_id
1 'polypeptide(L)'
;MLKRGGRAYADDRVAATKPGELAVLCPSCPRPGINLLEGWENAPLEYQFLYALILVSSFSQDPSLDIGWGYFVPKASYNSYILNHTSDEDISMCIGFAALAKADMKFSRGLCYTSIGTVSCARGEFIVTVGNLQKGERYVRMDFVFASALQAFMTLLFSIISYDIACQWFVNLGTWMAGWPSNLKIDGALKLTPVIPKFHKLAHQVEKHHEFSCNLVKGMGNSDCKSPERIWGGAQQPQELNENDGTGLTPQCP
;
A
#
# COMPACT_ATOMS: atom_id res chain seq x y z
N MET A 1 -18.74 -2.72 10.50
CA MET A 1 -17.49 -3.45 10.80
C MET A 1 -17.55 -4.13 12.17
N LEU A 2 -17.66 -3.40 13.28
CA LEU A 2 -17.68 -3.96 14.65
C LEU A 2 -18.69 -5.10 14.88
N LYS A 3 -19.94 -4.95 14.43
CA LYS A 3 -20.97 -6.02 14.53
C LYS A 3 -20.56 -7.27 13.76
N ARG A 4 -19.99 -7.11 12.55
CA ARG A 4 -19.55 -8.23 11.70
C ARG A 4 -18.28 -8.88 12.23
N GLY A 5 -17.37 -8.10 12.81
CA GLY A 5 -16.16 -8.59 13.46
C GLY A 5 -16.36 -9.07 14.90
N GLY A 6 -17.59 -9.18 15.40
CA GLY A 6 -17.90 -9.72 16.72
C GLY A 6 -17.38 -8.92 17.93
N ARG A 7 -16.79 -7.73 17.73
CA ARG A 7 -16.12 -6.96 18.80
C ARG A 7 -17.03 -6.53 19.96
N ALA A 8 -18.34 -6.51 19.76
CA ALA A 8 -19.30 -6.23 20.83
C ALA A 8 -19.41 -7.38 21.86
N TYR A 9 -18.99 -8.59 21.47
CA TYR A 9 -19.04 -9.80 22.30
C TYR A 9 -17.68 -10.24 22.84
N ALA A 10 -16.61 -9.53 22.49
CA ALA A 10 -15.28 -9.78 23.07
C ALA A 10 -15.21 -9.29 24.51
N ASP A 11 -14.50 -9.99 25.38
CA ASP A 11 -14.38 -9.67 26.82
C ASP A 11 -13.80 -8.27 27.05
N ASP A 12 -12.90 -7.84 26.18
CA ASP A 12 -12.24 -6.53 26.17
C ASP A 12 -13.02 -5.44 25.42
N ARG A 13 -14.17 -5.80 24.85
CA ARG A 13 -15.15 -4.93 24.18
C ARG A 13 -14.58 -4.13 22.99
N VAL A 14 -15.41 -3.22 22.47
CA VAL A 14 -15.09 -2.37 21.30
C VAL A 14 -13.85 -1.49 21.54
N ALA A 15 -13.64 -0.99 22.76
CA ALA A 15 -12.56 -0.05 23.06
C ALA A 15 -11.15 -0.65 22.89
N ALA A 16 -11.01 -1.97 23.04
CA ALA A 16 -9.74 -2.67 22.85
C ALA A 16 -9.44 -3.05 21.38
N THR A 17 -10.33 -2.70 20.44
CA THR A 17 -10.13 -3.02 19.03
C THR A 17 -8.86 -2.36 18.50
N LYS A 18 -7.94 -3.18 17.99
CA LYS A 18 -6.64 -2.75 17.50
C LYS A 18 -6.72 -2.27 16.05
N PRO A 19 -5.74 -1.48 15.59
CA PRO A 19 -5.59 -1.18 14.17
C PRO A 19 -5.58 -2.44 13.31
N GLY A 20 -6.31 -2.42 12.18
CA GLY A 20 -6.39 -3.55 11.26
C GLY A 20 -7.22 -4.75 11.73
N GLU A 21 -7.69 -4.80 12.97
CA GLU A 21 -8.32 -6.01 13.54
C GLU A 21 -9.64 -6.39 12.85
N LEU A 22 -10.33 -5.42 12.25
CA LEU A 22 -11.58 -5.66 11.52
C LEU A 22 -11.36 -5.97 10.03
N ALA A 23 -10.11 -6.00 9.56
CA ALA A 23 -9.77 -6.30 8.19
C ALA A 23 -9.83 -7.82 7.93
N VAL A 24 -10.39 -8.21 6.78
CA VAL A 24 -10.27 -9.60 6.31
C VAL A 24 -8.83 -9.81 5.86
N LEU A 25 -8.15 -10.76 6.50
CA LEU A 25 -6.78 -11.13 6.17
C LEU A 25 -6.74 -11.91 4.86
N CYS A 26 -5.78 -11.59 4.00
CA CYS A 26 -5.51 -12.36 2.79
C CYS A 26 -5.13 -13.82 3.16
N PRO A 27 -5.87 -14.84 2.69
CA PRO A 27 -5.55 -16.24 2.95
C PRO A 27 -4.31 -16.72 2.18
N SER A 28 -3.97 -16.05 1.08
CA SER A 28 -2.80 -16.36 0.25
C SER A 28 -1.51 -15.72 0.77
N CYS A 29 -1.59 -14.78 1.72
CA CYS A 29 -0.40 -14.21 2.35
C CYS A 29 0.21 -15.24 3.32
N PRO A 30 1.52 -15.46 3.27
CA PRO A 30 2.22 -16.31 4.24
C PRO A 30 2.15 -15.68 5.64
N ARG A 31 1.67 -16.43 6.62
CA ARG A 31 1.47 -16.01 8.02
C ARG A 31 1.97 -17.09 8.99
N PRO A 32 3.11 -16.88 9.65
CA PRO A 32 3.59 -17.77 10.69
C PRO A 32 2.54 -18.01 11.77
N GLY A 33 2.39 -19.26 12.21
CA GLY A 33 1.40 -19.66 13.23
C GLY A 33 -0.06 -19.72 12.74
N ILE A 34 -0.33 -19.41 11.46
CA ILE A 34 -1.68 -19.49 10.87
C ILE A 34 -1.71 -20.48 9.71
N ASN A 35 -0.93 -20.21 8.66
CA ASN A 35 -0.97 -20.99 7.41
C ASN A 35 0.43 -21.40 6.90
N LEU A 36 1.47 -21.18 7.71
CA LEU A 36 2.81 -21.73 7.46
C LEU A 36 3.08 -22.92 8.38
N LEU A 37 3.77 -23.92 7.84
CA LEU A 37 4.25 -25.07 8.61
C LEU A 37 5.32 -24.65 9.61
N GLU A 38 5.46 -25.39 10.71
CA GLU A 38 6.57 -25.20 11.64
C GLU A 38 7.91 -25.45 10.93
N GLY A 39 8.93 -24.62 11.25
CA GLY A 39 10.25 -24.70 10.64
C GLY A 39 10.32 -24.20 9.20
N TRP A 40 9.29 -23.48 8.70
CA TRP A 40 9.28 -22.88 7.36
C TRP A 40 10.50 -21.97 7.12
N GLU A 41 11.00 -21.32 8.17
CA GLU A 41 12.17 -20.45 8.15
C GLU A 41 13.47 -21.20 7.78
N ASN A 42 13.51 -22.52 8.00
CA ASN A 42 14.66 -23.38 7.70
C ASN A 42 14.54 -24.08 6.34
N ALA A 43 13.55 -23.71 5.52
CA ALA A 43 13.36 -24.32 4.22
C ALA A 43 14.61 -24.13 3.33
N PRO A 44 14.97 -25.15 2.52
CA PRO A 44 16.09 -25.05 1.59
C PRO A 44 15.92 -23.85 0.65
N LEU A 45 17.04 -23.23 0.25
CA LEU A 45 17.06 -22.02 -0.56
C LEU A 45 16.29 -22.17 -1.89
N GLU A 46 16.25 -23.38 -2.46
CA GLU A 46 15.43 -23.64 -3.64
C GLU A 46 13.92 -23.53 -3.39
N TYR A 47 13.42 -23.73 -2.16
CA TYR A 47 11.99 -23.74 -1.81
C TYR A 47 11.49 -22.49 -1.08
N GLN A 48 12.39 -21.64 -0.57
CA GLN A 48 12.01 -20.43 0.18
C GLN A 48 11.06 -19.49 -0.58
N PHE A 49 11.07 -19.53 -1.92
CA PHE A 49 10.18 -18.73 -2.76
C PHE A 49 8.68 -19.03 -2.53
N LEU A 50 8.35 -20.23 -2.04
CA LEU A 50 6.97 -20.61 -1.71
C LEU A 50 6.39 -19.67 -0.63
N TYR A 51 7.24 -19.21 0.28
CA TYR A 51 6.89 -18.34 1.41
C TYR A 51 7.09 -16.85 1.13
N ALA A 52 7.43 -16.47 -0.11
CA ALA A 52 7.58 -15.07 -0.46
C ALA A 52 6.24 -14.32 -0.37
N LEU A 53 6.23 -13.16 0.26
CA LEU A 53 5.10 -12.24 0.16
C LEU A 53 5.21 -11.46 -1.15
N ILE A 54 4.08 -11.16 -1.81
CA ILE A 54 4.05 -10.25 -2.96
C ILE A 54 3.06 -9.14 -2.65
N LEU A 55 3.57 -7.93 -2.43
CA LEU A 55 2.76 -6.73 -2.20
C LEU A 55 2.78 -5.84 -3.43
N VAL A 56 1.66 -5.18 -3.69
CA VAL A 56 1.53 -4.14 -4.73
C VAL A 56 1.02 -2.88 -4.07
N SER A 57 1.64 -1.74 -4.35
CA SER A 57 1.13 -0.43 -3.93
C SER A 57 0.53 0.35 -5.10
N SER A 58 -0.53 1.12 -4.84
CA SER A 58 -1.24 1.89 -5.86
C SER A 58 -1.99 3.09 -5.30
N PHE A 59 -2.57 3.87 -6.21
CA PHE A 59 -3.44 5.01 -5.95
C PHE A 59 -4.87 4.77 -6.48
N SER A 60 -5.91 5.29 -5.82
CA SER A 60 -7.31 5.29 -6.29
C SER A 60 -8.08 6.53 -5.78
N GLN A 61 -9.13 7.00 -6.48
CA GLN A 61 -9.95 8.14 -6.03
C GLN A 61 -11.20 7.64 -5.27
N ASP A 62 -11.21 7.74 -3.92
CA ASP A 62 -12.34 7.28 -3.08
C ASP A 62 -12.38 8.06 -1.73
N PRO A 63 -13.55 8.51 -1.20
CA PRO A 63 -13.69 9.02 0.16
C PRO A 63 -13.42 7.97 1.26
N SER A 64 -12.96 8.42 2.44
CA SER A 64 -12.38 7.53 3.46
C SER A 64 -13.24 7.27 4.70
N LEU A 65 -13.07 6.05 5.25
CA LEU A 65 -13.62 5.59 6.53
C LEU A 65 -12.46 5.42 7.52
N ASP A 66 -12.16 6.49 8.27
CA ASP A 66 -10.79 6.82 8.71
C ASP A 66 -10.55 6.66 10.23
N ILE A 67 -10.83 5.47 10.78
CA ILE A 67 -10.61 5.18 12.22
C ILE A 67 -9.50 4.15 12.49
N GLY A 68 -8.87 3.60 11.45
CA GLY A 68 -7.72 2.69 11.62
C GLY A 68 -8.04 1.23 11.93
N TRP A 69 -9.27 0.88 12.31
CA TRP A 69 -9.63 -0.50 12.70
C TRP A 69 -9.83 -1.47 11.53
N GLY A 70 -10.08 -0.93 10.33
CA GLY A 70 -10.17 -1.70 9.09
C GLY A 70 -8.86 -1.63 8.31
N TYR A 71 -8.95 -1.44 7.00
CA TYR A 71 -7.78 -1.35 6.14
C TYR A 71 -7.04 -0.01 6.24
N PHE A 72 -7.70 1.06 6.65
CA PHE A 72 -7.07 2.38 6.76
C PHE A 72 -5.99 2.39 7.84
N VAL A 73 -4.88 3.10 7.60
CA VAL A 73 -3.89 3.40 8.63
C VAL A 73 -4.50 4.27 9.74
N PRO A 74 -3.99 4.22 10.98
CA PRO A 74 -4.49 5.08 12.04
C PRO A 74 -4.27 6.56 11.73
N LYS A 75 -5.36 7.32 11.63
CA LYS A 75 -5.39 8.72 11.21
C LYS A 75 -4.44 9.62 12.00
N ALA A 76 -4.40 9.48 13.33
CA ALA A 76 -3.63 10.38 14.20
C ALA A 76 -2.11 10.25 13.95
N SER A 77 -1.59 9.02 13.95
CA SER A 77 -0.17 8.76 13.67
C SER A 77 0.18 9.12 12.23
N TYR A 78 -0.72 8.83 11.29
CA TYR A 78 -0.50 9.16 9.89
C TYR A 78 -0.41 10.67 9.68
N ASN A 79 -1.38 11.44 10.15
CA ASN A 79 -1.38 12.90 10.02
C ASN A 79 -0.17 13.53 10.71
N SER A 80 0.20 13.06 11.90
CA SER A 80 1.39 13.55 12.60
C SER A 80 2.66 13.32 11.79
N TYR A 81 2.78 12.16 11.14
CA TYR A 81 3.92 11.87 10.28
C TYR A 81 3.94 12.79 9.05
N ILE A 82 2.80 12.97 8.37
CA ILE A 82 2.73 13.86 7.20
C ILE A 82 3.06 15.31 7.56
N LEU A 83 2.59 15.81 8.70
CA LEU A 83 2.89 17.17 9.16
C LEU A 83 4.38 17.42 9.38
N ASN A 84 5.14 16.40 9.79
CA ASN A 84 6.58 16.50 10.00
C ASN A 84 7.41 16.44 8.71
N HIS A 85 6.78 16.14 7.57
CA HIS A 85 7.45 15.91 6.28
C HIS A 85 6.83 16.77 5.16
N THR A 86 6.19 17.90 5.51
CA THR A 86 5.49 18.76 4.53
C THR A 86 6.43 19.44 3.53
N SER A 87 7.71 19.60 3.87
CA SER A 87 8.75 20.23 3.04
C SER A 87 9.43 19.26 2.08
N ASP A 88 9.15 17.96 2.18
CA ASP A 88 9.85 16.96 1.39
C ASP A 88 9.36 16.99 -0.06
N GLU A 89 10.32 17.13 -0.99
CA GLU A 89 10.05 17.16 -2.42
C GLU A 89 10.29 15.79 -3.05
N ASP A 90 9.32 15.32 -3.84
CA ASP A 90 9.48 14.13 -4.66
C ASP A 90 10.14 14.52 -5.98
N ILE A 91 11.30 13.95 -6.28
CA ILE A 91 12.00 14.16 -7.56
C ILE A 91 11.71 12.96 -8.47
N SER A 92 10.85 13.13 -9.47
CA SER A 92 10.60 12.11 -10.48
C SER A 92 11.54 12.24 -11.67
N MET A 93 12.38 11.23 -11.91
CA MET A 93 13.32 11.18 -13.04
C MET A 93 12.78 10.41 -14.26
N CYS A 94 11.71 9.61 -14.14
CA CYS A 94 11.08 8.97 -15.30
C CYS A 94 10.11 9.93 -15.99
N ILE A 95 10.37 10.20 -17.26
CA ILE A 95 9.66 11.17 -18.10
C ILE A 95 8.15 10.91 -18.16
N GLY A 96 7.73 9.64 -18.29
CA GLY A 96 6.31 9.27 -18.35
C GLY A 96 5.54 9.55 -17.05
N PHE A 97 6.15 9.30 -15.89
CA PHE A 97 5.53 9.52 -14.58
C PHE A 97 5.57 10.99 -14.15
N ALA A 98 6.60 11.74 -14.55
CA ALA A 98 6.66 13.18 -14.34
C ALA A 98 5.49 13.93 -15.04
N ALA A 99 5.01 13.41 -16.17
CA ALA A 99 3.85 13.94 -16.88
C ALA A 99 2.53 13.62 -16.15
N LEU A 100 2.36 12.40 -15.63
CA LEU A 100 1.18 11.98 -14.87
C LEU A 100 1.06 12.75 -13.55
N ALA A 101 2.15 12.89 -12.80
CA ALA A 101 2.18 13.66 -11.55
C ALA A 101 1.75 15.13 -11.72
N LYS A 102 2.00 15.73 -12.90
CA LYS A 102 1.54 17.09 -13.23
C LYS A 102 0.06 17.17 -13.57
N ALA A 103 -0.52 16.12 -14.15
CA ALA A 103 -1.94 16.07 -14.47
C ALA A 103 -2.80 15.93 -13.21
N ASP A 104 -2.36 15.13 -12.25
CA ASP A 104 -3.11 14.82 -11.02
C ASP A 104 -3.25 16.02 -10.06
N MET A 105 -2.43 17.07 -10.21
CA MET A 105 -2.53 18.27 -9.37
C MET A 105 -3.71 19.20 -9.74
N LYS A 106 -4.37 18.99 -10.90
CA LYS A 106 -5.38 19.93 -11.43
C LYS A 106 -6.72 19.94 -10.68
N PHE A 107 -7.08 18.88 -9.93
CA PHE A 107 -8.43 18.72 -9.34
C PHE A 107 -8.46 18.68 -7.80
N SER A 108 -7.63 19.49 -7.13
CA SER A 108 -7.43 19.41 -5.68
C SER A 108 -8.15 20.48 -4.83
N ARG A 109 -8.83 21.46 -5.45
CA ARG A 109 -9.46 22.56 -4.69
C ARG A 109 -10.75 22.11 -4.00
N GLY A 110 -10.83 22.31 -2.68
CA GLY A 110 -12.03 22.05 -1.88
C GLY A 110 -12.16 20.63 -1.32
N LEU A 111 -11.20 19.73 -1.60
CA LEU A 111 -11.20 18.36 -1.10
C LEU A 111 -10.22 18.19 0.06
N CYS A 112 -10.64 17.48 1.12
CA CYS A 112 -9.75 17.07 2.20
C CYS A 112 -8.68 16.07 1.72
N TYR A 113 -9.10 15.19 0.80
CA TYR A 113 -8.29 14.14 0.20
C TYR A 113 -8.63 14.07 -1.28
N THR A 114 -7.62 14.00 -2.13
CA THR A 114 -7.80 13.82 -3.57
C THR A 114 -8.03 12.35 -3.93
N SER A 115 -7.65 11.43 -3.03
CA SER A 115 -7.51 10.01 -3.31
C SER A 115 -7.07 9.20 -2.09
N ILE A 116 -6.88 7.91 -2.30
CA ILE A 116 -6.31 6.93 -1.38
C ILE A 116 -5.11 6.23 -2.01
N GLY A 117 -4.15 5.85 -1.17
CA GLY A 117 -3.05 4.95 -1.48
C GLY A 117 -3.35 3.59 -0.88
N THR A 118 -3.11 2.51 -1.60
CA THR A 118 -3.43 1.15 -1.18
C THR A 118 -2.21 0.26 -1.32
N VAL A 119 -2.01 -0.64 -0.36
CA VAL A 119 -1.12 -1.80 -0.48
C VAL A 119 -2.01 -3.05 -0.51
N SER A 120 -1.87 -3.88 -1.53
CA SER A 120 -2.60 -5.14 -1.68
C SER A 120 -1.65 -6.31 -1.87
N CYS A 121 -2.13 -7.52 -1.61
CA CYS A 121 -1.42 -8.75 -1.93
C CYS A 121 -1.59 -9.07 -3.42
N ALA A 122 -0.52 -9.23 -4.18
CA ALA A 122 -0.61 -9.57 -5.61
C ALA A 122 -1.15 -10.98 -5.87
N ARG A 123 -0.94 -11.92 -4.94
CA ARG A 123 -1.35 -13.32 -5.09
C ARG A 123 -2.86 -13.54 -4.91
N GLY A 124 -3.41 -13.02 -3.82
CA GLY A 124 -4.82 -13.17 -3.47
C GLY A 124 -5.69 -11.96 -3.83
N GLU A 125 -5.09 -10.84 -4.23
CA GLU A 125 -5.77 -9.58 -4.56
C GLU A 125 -6.56 -8.96 -3.40
N PHE A 126 -6.08 -9.19 -2.17
CA PHE A 126 -6.66 -8.59 -0.97
C PHE A 126 -5.94 -7.31 -0.59
N ILE A 127 -6.71 -6.30 -0.22
CA ILE A 127 -6.18 -5.09 0.41
C ILE A 127 -5.52 -5.47 1.74
N VAL A 128 -4.33 -4.93 1.98
CA VAL A 128 -3.58 -5.06 3.24
C VAL A 128 -3.71 -3.78 4.03
N THR A 129 -3.48 -2.63 3.40
CA THR A 129 -3.52 -1.33 4.06
C THR A 129 -3.93 -0.24 3.07
N VAL A 130 -4.62 0.80 3.56
CA VAL A 130 -5.04 1.97 2.81
C VAL A 130 -4.63 3.23 3.58
N GLY A 131 -4.29 4.32 2.89
CA GLY A 131 -4.08 5.62 3.51
C GLY A 131 -4.60 6.75 2.65
N ASN A 132 -5.01 7.83 3.30
CA ASN A 132 -5.56 9.00 2.63
C ASN A 132 -4.47 9.83 1.95
N LEU A 133 -4.73 10.31 0.75
CA LEU A 133 -3.81 11.15 -0.01
C LEU A 133 -4.40 12.53 -0.21
N GLN A 134 -3.78 13.54 0.42
CA GLN A 134 -4.26 14.93 0.37
C GLN A 134 -3.98 15.61 -0.98
N LYS A 135 -2.88 15.24 -1.63
CA LYS A 135 -2.47 15.84 -2.90
C LYS A 135 -1.65 14.86 -3.73
N GLY A 136 -2.35 14.02 -4.49
CA GLY A 136 -1.73 13.03 -5.38
C GLY A 136 -0.96 11.94 -4.64
N GLU A 137 -0.16 11.18 -5.36
CA GLU A 137 0.76 10.21 -4.79
C GLU A 137 2.10 10.90 -4.50
N ARG A 138 2.45 11.03 -3.21
CA ARG A 138 3.77 11.52 -2.76
C ARG A 138 4.48 10.45 -1.96
N TYR A 139 5.81 10.40 -2.02
CA TYR A 139 6.58 9.30 -1.41
C TYR A 139 6.30 9.20 0.08
N VAL A 140 6.39 10.32 0.81
CA VAL A 140 6.07 10.39 2.24
C VAL A 140 4.75 9.71 2.59
N ARG A 141 3.69 9.91 1.80
CA ARG A 141 2.39 9.31 2.10
C ARG A 141 2.40 7.81 1.89
N MET A 142 2.95 7.37 0.76
CA MET A 142 3.05 5.95 0.43
C MET A 142 4.00 5.21 1.36
N ASP A 143 5.08 5.85 1.83
CA ASP A 143 6.01 5.32 2.80
C ASP A 143 5.30 4.88 4.07
N PHE A 144 4.46 5.74 4.65
CA PHE A 144 3.74 5.39 5.88
C PHE A 144 2.76 4.23 5.65
N VAL A 145 2.02 4.25 4.54
CA VAL A 145 1.05 3.20 4.18
C VAL A 145 1.77 1.88 3.96
N PHE A 146 2.89 1.90 3.26
CA PHE A 146 3.75 0.76 3.00
C PHE A 146 4.40 0.20 4.27
N ALA A 147 4.99 1.07 5.09
CA ALA A 147 5.60 0.68 6.35
C ALA A 147 4.57 0.06 7.29
N SER A 148 3.36 0.62 7.36
CA SER A 148 2.24 0.08 8.13
C SER A 148 1.82 -1.31 7.63
N ALA A 149 1.77 -1.52 6.31
CA ALA A 149 1.45 -2.81 5.72
C ALA A 149 2.51 -3.88 6.05
N LEU A 150 3.80 -3.49 6.02
CA LEU A 150 4.90 -4.40 6.29
C LEU A 150 4.96 -4.90 7.73
N GLN A 151 4.46 -4.14 8.70
CA GLN A 151 4.46 -4.55 10.12
C GLN A 151 3.81 -5.92 10.34
N ALA A 152 2.80 -6.29 9.53
CA ALA A 152 2.13 -7.59 9.62
C ALA A 152 2.97 -8.78 9.11
N PHE A 153 4.13 -8.51 8.48
CA PHE A 153 4.93 -9.48 7.74
C PHE A 153 6.43 -9.43 8.06
N MET A 154 6.82 -8.71 9.12
CA MET A 154 8.20 -8.50 9.53
C MET A 154 8.97 -9.79 9.86
N THR A 155 8.26 -10.86 10.22
CA THR A 155 8.85 -12.17 10.52
C THR A 155 9.18 -12.99 9.28
N LEU A 156 8.76 -12.54 8.09
CA LEU A 156 9.08 -13.24 6.84
C LEU A 156 10.51 -12.96 6.40
N LEU A 157 11.07 -13.87 5.61
CA LEU A 157 12.42 -13.74 5.08
C LEU A 157 12.48 -12.92 3.78
N PHE A 158 11.43 -12.97 2.96
CA PHE A 158 11.41 -12.33 1.65
C PHE A 158 10.06 -11.72 1.31
N SER A 159 10.08 -10.53 0.74
CA SER A 159 8.92 -9.90 0.12
C SER A 159 9.29 -9.28 -1.23
N ILE A 160 8.45 -9.51 -2.23
CA ILE A 160 8.52 -8.87 -3.54
C ILE A 160 7.55 -7.69 -3.51
N ILE A 161 8.06 -6.50 -3.76
CA ILE A 161 7.28 -5.26 -3.69
C ILE A 161 7.15 -4.69 -5.09
N SER A 162 5.91 -4.65 -5.57
CA SER A 162 5.59 -4.05 -6.84
C SER A 162 5.13 -2.62 -6.66
N TYR A 163 5.77 -1.72 -7.39
CA TYR A 163 5.36 -0.33 -7.43
C TYR A 163 5.68 0.30 -8.78
N ASP A 164 4.78 1.13 -9.28
CA ASP A 164 4.89 1.77 -10.59
C ASP A 164 6.22 2.50 -10.74
N ILE A 165 6.63 3.21 -9.70
CA ILE A 165 7.89 3.98 -9.66
C ILE A 165 8.97 3.29 -8.82
N ALA A 166 8.93 1.95 -8.69
CA ALA A 166 9.89 1.21 -7.89
C ALA A 166 11.34 1.57 -8.24
N CYS A 167 11.68 1.81 -9.51
CA CYS A 167 13.03 2.20 -9.91
C CYS A 167 13.54 3.52 -9.32
N GLN A 168 12.66 4.42 -8.88
CA GLN A 168 13.03 5.67 -8.22
C GLN A 168 12.86 5.56 -6.71
N TRP A 169 11.73 4.99 -6.31
CA TRP A 169 11.31 4.91 -4.91
C TRP A 169 12.23 3.95 -4.13
N PHE A 170 12.50 2.75 -4.66
CA PHE A 170 13.33 1.78 -3.95
C PHE A 170 14.81 2.17 -3.81
N VAL A 171 15.33 2.97 -4.73
CA VAL A 171 16.72 3.46 -4.66
C VAL A 171 16.91 4.34 -3.41
N ASN A 172 15.88 5.10 -3.04
CA ASN A 172 15.93 6.04 -1.92
C ASN A 172 15.22 5.51 -0.65
N LEU A 173 14.52 4.37 -0.75
CA LEU A 173 13.78 3.77 0.37
C LEU A 173 14.63 3.62 1.63
N GLY A 174 15.89 3.17 1.49
CA GLY A 174 16.82 3.06 2.62
C GLY A 174 17.00 4.37 3.39
N THR A 175 17.15 5.49 2.67
CA THR A 175 17.29 6.82 3.25
C THR A 175 16.00 7.28 3.92
N TRP A 176 14.85 7.06 3.29
CA TRP A 176 13.56 7.47 3.86
C TRP A 176 13.15 6.67 5.08
N MET A 177 13.50 5.37 5.14
CA MET A 177 13.29 4.53 6.32
C MET A 177 13.96 5.08 7.58
N ALA A 178 15.02 5.89 7.45
CA ALA A 178 15.64 6.53 8.60
C ALA A 178 14.69 7.53 9.30
N GLY A 179 13.85 8.23 8.53
CA GLY A 179 12.85 9.19 9.00
C GLY A 179 11.52 8.58 9.42
N TRP A 180 11.32 7.27 9.22
CA TRP A 180 10.08 6.61 9.61
C TRP A 180 9.89 6.61 11.13
N PRO A 181 8.64 6.64 11.61
CA PRO A 181 8.32 6.50 13.03
C PRO A 181 8.96 5.23 13.60
N SER A 182 9.43 5.28 14.85
CA SER A 182 10.12 4.15 15.49
C SER A 182 9.31 2.86 15.46
N ASN A 183 7.99 2.94 15.60
CA ASN A 183 7.08 1.80 15.57
C ASN A 183 6.80 1.25 14.14
N LEU A 184 7.33 1.89 13.11
CA LEU A 184 7.21 1.48 11.70
C LEU A 184 8.56 1.12 11.08
N LYS A 185 9.66 1.25 11.83
CA LYS A 185 10.99 0.88 11.33
C LYS A 185 11.05 -0.62 11.06
N ILE A 186 11.84 -0.96 10.04
CA ILE A 186 12.11 -2.34 9.65
C ILE A 186 13.46 -2.71 10.24
N ASP A 187 13.46 -3.62 11.22
CA ASP A 187 14.65 -4.11 11.93
C ASP A 187 14.85 -5.64 11.80
N GLY A 188 14.06 -6.29 10.93
CA GLY A 188 14.08 -7.73 10.71
C GLY A 188 14.95 -8.19 9.54
N ALA A 189 15.08 -9.51 9.40
CA ALA A 189 15.78 -10.16 8.29
C ALA A 189 15.03 -10.10 6.94
N LEU A 190 13.90 -9.39 6.88
CA LEU A 190 13.03 -9.30 5.72
C LEU A 190 13.75 -8.64 4.55
N LYS A 191 14.02 -9.42 3.50
CA LYS A 191 14.60 -8.92 2.25
C LYS A 191 13.51 -8.45 1.30
N LEU A 192 13.57 -7.17 0.91
CA LEU A 192 12.65 -6.57 -0.06
C LEU A 192 13.24 -6.64 -1.48
N THR A 193 12.47 -7.16 -2.43
CA THR A 193 12.83 -7.21 -3.86
C THR A 193 11.87 -6.34 -4.66
N PRO A 194 12.34 -5.23 -5.27
CA PRO A 194 11.47 -4.35 -6.04
C PRO A 194 11.15 -4.88 -7.43
N VAL A 195 9.93 -4.64 -7.89
CA VAL A 195 9.50 -4.89 -9.27
C VAL A 195 8.58 -3.76 -9.75
N ILE A 196 8.51 -3.61 -11.08
CA ILE A 196 7.55 -2.72 -11.74
C ILE A 196 6.45 -3.59 -12.37
N PRO A 197 5.15 -3.26 -12.20
CA PRO A 197 4.06 -3.97 -12.85
C PRO A 197 4.25 -4.09 -14.37
N LYS A 198 3.87 -5.25 -14.94
CA LYS A 198 4.21 -5.60 -16.34
C LYS A 198 3.79 -4.53 -17.37
N PHE A 199 2.58 -3.98 -17.24
CA PHE A 199 2.06 -2.96 -18.18
C PHE A 199 2.84 -1.65 -18.09
N HIS A 200 3.23 -1.24 -16.88
CA HIS A 200 3.87 0.05 -16.65
C HIS A 200 5.33 0.05 -17.05
N LYS A 201 5.98 -1.13 -17.01
CA LYS A 201 7.38 -1.30 -17.38
C LYS A 201 7.71 -0.67 -18.75
N LEU A 202 6.80 -0.74 -19.73
CA LEU A 202 6.98 -0.15 -21.06
C LEU A 202 7.06 1.38 -21.05
N ALA A 203 6.42 2.03 -20.08
CA ALA A 203 6.44 3.49 -19.93
C ALA A 203 7.77 4.01 -19.34
N HIS A 204 8.58 3.14 -18.77
CA HIS A 204 9.91 3.50 -18.28
C HIS A 204 10.96 3.22 -19.36
N GLN A 205 11.21 4.21 -20.20
CA GLN A 205 12.25 4.18 -21.23
C GLN A 205 13.64 4.46 -20.62
N VAL A 206 14.06 3.67 -19.62
CA VAL A 206 15.28 3.91 -18.84
C VAL A 206 16.17 2.66 -18.85
N GLU A 207 17.48 2.88 -18.88
CA GLU A 207 18.48 1.82 -18.84
C GLU A 207 18.34 0.95 -17.58
N LYS A 208 18.70 -0.34 -17.68
CA LYS A 208 18.66 -1.33 -16.56
C LYS A 208 17.29 -1.68 -15.96
N HIS A 209 16.19 -1.22 -16.55
CA HIS A 209 14.84 -1.58 -16.11
C HIS A 209 14.46 -3.08 -16.17
N HIS A 210 15.31 -3.92 -16.77
CA HIS A 210 15.14 -5.37 -16.69
C HIS A 210 15.33 -5.91 -15.27
N GLU A 211 16.09 -5.23 -14.40
CA GLU A 211 16.28 -5.61 -13.00
C GLU A 211 14.97 -5.59 -12.18
N PHE A 212 14.04 -4.71 -12.55
CA PHE A 212 12.71 -4.61 -11.94
C PHE A 212 11.64 -5.49 -12.62
N SER A 213 12.05 -6.42 -13.48
CA SER A 213 11.13 -7.21 -14.29
C SER A 213 10.46 -8.31 -13.47
N CYS A 214 9.11 -8.29 -13.40
CA CYS A 214 8.33 -9.39 -12.84
C CYS A 214 8.72 -10.77 -13.41
N ASN A 215 9.11 -10.83 -14.69
CA ASN A 215 9.47 -12.09 -15.35
C ASN A 215 10.83 -12.66 -14.94
N LEU A 216 11.69 -11.87 -14.29
CA LEU A 216 13.06 -12.27 -13.95
C LEU A 216 13.25 -12.50 -12.45
N VAL A 217 12.27 -12.15 -11.62
CA VAL A 217 12.34 -12.32 -10.16
C VAL A 217 11.93 -13.74 -9.76
N LYS A 218 12.83 -14.42 -9.05
CA LYS A 218 12.57 -15.75 -8.48
C LYS A 218 11.39 -15.67 -7.49
N GLY A 219 10.45 -16.59 -7.59
CA GLY A 219 9.26 -16.65 -6.73
C GLY A 219 8.07 -15.82 -7.19
N MET A 220 8.21 -15.08 -8.28
CA MET A 220 7.12 -14.27 -8.84
C MET A 220 6.06 -15.10 -9.56
N GLY A 221 6.43 -16.27 -10.07
CA GLY A 221 5.57 -17.07 -10.94
C GLY A 221 5.14 -16.26 -12.17
N ASN A 222 3.87 -16.37 -12.58
CA ASN A 222 3.31 -15.59 -13.68
C ASN A 222 2.58 -14.31 -13.23
N SER A 223 2.87 -13.80 -12.02
CA SER A 223 2.22 -12.60 -11.48
C SER A 223 2.51 -11.37 -12.35
N ASP A 224 1.51 -10.55 -12.60
CA ASP A 224 1.63 -9.28 -13.36
C ASP A 224 1.74 -8.03 -12.47
N CYS A 225 1.43 -8.20 -11.18
CA CYS A 225 1.28 -7.16 -10.17
C CYS A 225 0.34 -6.02 -10.58
N LYS A 226 -0.76 -6.38 -11.24
CA LYS A 226 -1.86 -5.48 -11.63
C LYS A 226 -3.11 -5.65 -10.78
N SER A 227 -2.93 -6.20 -9.58
CA SER A 227 -4.00 -6.41 -8.62
C SER A 227 -4.73 -5.10 -8.29
N PRO A 228 -4.04 -3.96 -8.07
CA PRO A 228 -4.74 -2.72 -7.78
C PRO A 228 -5.71 -2.24 -8.86
N GLU A 229 -5.31 -2.29 -10.13
CA GLU A 229 -6.18 -1.87 -11.23
C GLU A 229 -7.41 -2.77 -11.34
N ARG A 230 -7.30 -4.05 -10.95
CA ARG A 230 -8.45 -4.97 -10.86
C ARG A 230 -9.33 -4.70 -9.65
N ILE A 231 -8.73 -4.49 -8.47
CA ILE A 231 -9.45 -4.17 -7.23
C ILE A 231 -10.27 -2.89 -7.41
N TRP A 232 -9.68 -1.87 -8.01
CA TRP A 232 -10.28 -0.53 -8.14
C TRP A 232 -10.96 -0.28 -9.49
N GLY A 233 -10.82 -1.17 -10.47
CA GLY A 233 -11.38 -0.97 -11.82
C GLY A 233 -12.91 -0.79 -11.85
N GLY A 234 -13.63 -1.37 -10.87
CA GLY A 234 -15.07 -1.16 -10.71
C GLY A 234 -15.46 0.09 -9.90
N ALA A 235 -14.53 0.65 -9.11
CA ALA A 235 -14.77 1.83 -8.28
C ALA A 235 -14.53 3.15 -9.04
N GLN A 236 -13.85 3.09 -10.19
CA GLN A 236 -13.56 4.24 -11.07
C GLN A 236 -14.73 4.59 -12.02
N GLN A 237 -15.99 4.30 -11.66
CA GLN A 237 -17.10 4.91 -12.38
C GLN A 237 -17.15 6.40 -12.03
N PRO A 238 -17.21 7.31 -13.01
CA PRO A 238 -17.54 8.69 -12.72
C PRO A 238 -18.92 8.68 -12.08
N GLN A 239 -19.02 9.02 -10.80
CA GLN A 239 -20.27 9.51 -10.27
C GLN A 239 -20.58 10.76 -11.08
N GLU A 240 -21.47 10.64 -12.07
CA GLU A 240 -22.22 11.79 -12.58
C GLU A 240 -22.85 12.42 -11.35
N LEU A 241 -22.23 13.51 -10.88
CA LEU A 241 -22.82 14.41 -9.91
C LEU A 241 -24.03 15.02 -10.61
N ASN A 242 -25.18 14.34 -10.51
CA ASN A 242 -26.46 14.99 -10.72
C ASN A 242 -26.52 16.14 -9.71
N GLU A 243 -26.48 17.37 -10.22
CA GLU A 243 -26.52 18.63 -9.46
C GLU A 243 -27.81 18.84 -8.63
N ASN A 244 -28.64 17.82 -8.41
CA ASN A 244 -29.96 17.97 -7.79
C ASN A 244 -30.20 17.25 -6.46
N ASP A 245 -29.27 16.45 -5.94
CA ASP A 245 -29.46 15.81 -4.63
C ASP A 245 -28.45 16.33 -3.59
N GLY A 246 -28.86 17.37 -2.88
CA GLY A 246 -28.11 18.06 -1.81
C GLY A 246 -27.89 17.24 -0.54
N THR A 247 -27.43 16.00 -0.64
CA THR A 247 -27.06 15.14 0.50
C THR A 247 -25.74 14.38 0.34
N GLY A 248 -24.89 14.79 -0.61
CA GLY A 248 -23.52 14.27 -0.71
C GLY A 248 -22.68 14.68 0.49
N LEU A 249 -22.52 13.79 1.48
CA LEU A 249 -21.59 13.93 2.59
C LEU A 249 -20.14 13.80 2.09
N THR A 250 -19.66 14.77 1.32
CA THR A 250 -18.23 15.02 1.20
C THR A 250 -17.80 15.78 2.46
N PRO A 251 -16.87 15.25 3.27
CA PRO A 251 -16.39 15.98 4.44
C PRO A 251 -15.68 17.24 3.94
N GLN A 252 -16.28 18.40 4.17
CA GLN A 252 -15.61 19.69 4.07
C GLN A 252 -14.73 19.86 5.31
N CYS A 253 -13.47 20.26 5.14
CA CYS A 253 -12.66 20.71 6.27
C CYS A 253 -13.12 22.12 6.69
N PRO A 254 -13.04 22.46 7.99
CA PRO A 254 -13.21 23.83 8.45
C PRO A 254 -12.18 24.79 7.84
#